data_AF-A0A7S4DK74-F1
#
_entry.id   AF-A0A7S4DK74-F1
#
_cell.length_a   1.000
_cell.length_b   1.000
_cell.length_c   1.000
_cell.angle_alpha   90.00
_cell.angle_beta   90.00
_cell.angle_gamma   90.00
#
_symmetry.space_group_name_H-M   'P 1'
#
loop_
_entity.id
_entity.type
_entity.pdbx_description
1 polymer ?
#
loop_
_entity_poly.entity_id
_entity_poly.type
_entity_poly.pdbx_seq_one_letter_code
_entity_poly.pdbx_strand_id
1 'polypeptide(L)'
;EDEEEVKSGISLKINKKFARRYEDVKRKQELQRAKELDLLEESDSDSETEDEDGEALTDVLDVQIMKTINKIRSKDPEIYEKEKRFFPANENDEESGSDSEGTPEPKRGATKKMTYKDLVREQILGAETAEDVVEESDSDGDGRPRAALAYDAE
;
A
#
# COMPACT_ATOMS: atom_id res chain seq x y z
N GLU A 1 4.90 52.06 -12.93
CA GLU A 1 5.31 51.93 -14.34
C GLU A 1 6.81 51.69 -14.33
N ASP A 2 7.40 50.54 -14.65
CA ASP A 2 6.92 49.21 -14.98
C ASP A 2 8.05 48.22 -14.63
N GLU A 3 7.72 47.11 -13.96
CA GLU A 3 8.65 46.03 -13.64
C GLU A 3 8.75 45.08 -14.85
N GLU A 4 9.80 45.21 -15.65
CA GLU A 4 10.07 44.32 -16.79
C GLU A 4 10.64 42.99 -16.31
N GLU A 5 9.77 41.97 -16.24
CA GLU A 5 10.06 40.58 -15.92
C GLU A 5 10.89 39.90 -17.03
N VAL A 6 12.21 39.77 -16.83
CA VAL A 6 13.09 39.07 -17.79
C VAL A 6 12.93 37.56 -17.67
N LYS A 7 11.97 36.98 -18.40
CA LYS A 7 11.93 35.54 -18.67
C LYS A 7 13.09 35.17 -19.60
N SER A 8 14.22 34.79 -19.01
CA SER A 8 15.34 34.20 -19.75
C SER A 8 14.87 32.92 -20.43
N GLY A 9 14.80 32.96 -21.76
CA GLY A 9 14.38 31.84 -22.60
C GLY A 9 15.40 30.71 -22.57
N ILE A 10 15.28 29.78 -21.62
CA ILE A 10 16.07 28.54 -21.59
C ILE A 10 15.47 27.58 -22.61
N SER A 11 16.13 27.41 -23.76
CA SER A 11 15.75 26.39 -24.74
C SER A 11 16.19 25.01 -24.25
N LEU A 12 15.26 24.19 -23.77
CA LEU A 12 15.53 22.80 -23.41
C LEU A 12 15.70 21.94 -24.67
N LYS A 13 16.78 21.15 -24.75
CA LYS A 13 17.05 20.22 -25.86
C LYS A 13 17.20 18.81 -25.32
N ILE A 14 16.44 17.88 -25.90
CA ILE A 14 16.51 16.46 -25.51
C ILE A 14 17.78 15.82 -26.07
N ASN A 15 18.53 15.12 -25.21
CA ASN A 15 19.67 14.34 -25.64
C ASN A 15 19.21 13.04 -26.33
N LYS A 16 19.17 13.09 -27.67
CA LYS A 16 18.74 11.95 -28.51
C LYS A 16 19.58 10.69 -28.33
N LYS A 17 20.88 10.83 -27.99
CA LYS A 17 21.76 9.67 -27.76
C LYS A 17 21.40 8.95 -26.47
N PHE A 18 21.05 9.71 -25.43
CA PHE A 18 20.61 9.16 -24.15
C PHE A 18 19.24 8.50 -24.28
N ALA A 19 18.27 9.17 -24.91
CA ALA A 19 16.91 8.63 -25.09
C ALA A 19 16.92 7.23 -25.74
N ARG A 20 17.67 7.07 -26.84
CA ARG A 20 17.79 5.76 -27.53
C ARG A 20 18.38 4.67 -26.63
N ARG A 21 19.48 4.97 -25.92
CA ARG A 21 20.10 4.01 -25.01
C ARG A 21 19.19 3.66 -23.84
N TYR A 22 18.48 4.65 -23.32
CA TYR A 22 17.52 4.45 -22.24
C TYR A 22 16.37 3.55 -22.68
N GLU A 23 15.80 3.79 -23.86
CA GLU A 23 14.74 2.94 -24.44
C GLU A 23 15.22 1.50 -24.61
N ASP A 24 16.43 1.29 -25.17
CA ASP A 24 16.99 -0.05 -25.36
C ASP A 24 17.23 -0.79 -24.03
N VAL A 25 17.79 -0.10 -23.03
CA VAL A 25 18.04 -0.67 -21.71
C VAL A 25 16.72 -0.95 -20.99
N LYS A 26 15.78 0.00 -21.03
CA LYS A 26 14.48 -0.14 -20.38
C LYS A 26 13.67 -1.27 -20.99
N ARG A 27 13.70 -1.41 -22.32
CA ARG A 27 13.07 -2.53 -23.03
C ARG A 27 13.66 -3.88 -22.62
N LYS A 28 14.98 -3.98 -22.48
CA LYS A 28 15.63 -5.21 -22.01
C LYS A 28 15.29 -5.53 -20.57
N GLN A 29 15.27 -4.52 -19.71
CA GLN A 29 14.88 -4.66 -18.30
C GLN A 29 13.43 -5.14 -18.19
N GLU A 30 12.51 -4.57 -18.98
CA GLU A 30 11.11 -4.96 -18.98
C GLU A 30 10.92 -6.40 -19.47
N LEU A 31 11.65 -6.79 -20.52
CA LEU A 31 11.65 -8.19 -20.99
C LEU A 31 12.24 -9.15 -19.95
N GLN A 32 13.26 -8.75 -19.21
CA GLN A 32 13.82 -9.56 -18.13
C GLN A 32 12.83 -9.69 -16.97
N ARG A 33 12.18 -8.59 -16.58
CA ARG A 33 11.13 -8.58 -15.55
C ARG A 33 9.95 -9.46 -15.95
N ALA A 34 9.49 -9.35 -17.20
CA ALA A 34 8.41 -10.20 -17.71
C ALA A 34 8.80 -11.69 -17.74
N LYS A 35 10.08 -12.02 -17.98
CA LYS A 35 10.57 -13.41 -17.87
C LYS A 35 10.69 -13.90 -16.43
N GLU A 36 11.11 -13.03 -15.52
CA GLU A 36 11.17 -13.34 -14.08
C GLU A 36 9.77 -13.57 -13.50
N LEU A 37 8.78 -12.84 -14.01
CA LEU A 37 7.36 -13.01 -13.71
C LEU A 37 6.69 -14.12 -14.55
N ASP A 38 7.45 -14.90 -15.30
CA ASP A 38 6.99 -15.98 -16.18
C ASP A 38 5.87 -15.62 -17.19
N LEU A 39 5.67 -14.33 -17.44
CA LEU A 39 4.63 -13.77 -18.34
C LEU A 39 4.90 -14.04 -19.84
N LEU A 40 6.02 -14.68 -20.16
CA LEU A 40 6.52 -14.88 -21.53
C LEU A 40 6.55 -16.36 -21.95
N GLU A 41 6.36 -17.30 -21.03
CA GLU A 41 6.21 -18.73 -21.36
C GLU A 41 4.70 -19.05 -21.46
N GLU A 42 4.29 -19.53 -22.63
CA GLU A 42 2.90 -19.88 -22.92
C GLU A 42 2.50 -21.10 -22.06
N SER A 43 1.59 -20.87 -21.09
CA SER A 43 0.94 -21.86 -20.19
C SER A 43 1.52 -21.96 -18.77
N ASP A 44 1.12 -21.05 -17.90
CA ASP A 44 -0.01 -21.33 -17.01
C ASP A 44 -0.64 -20.00 -16.59
N SER A 45 -1.96 -19.92 -16.68
CA SER A 45 -2.69 -18.82 -16.07
C SER A 45 -2.67 -19.08 -14.56
N ASP A 46 -1.54 -18.80 -13.91
CA ASP A 46 -1.53 -18.72 -12.45
C ASP A 46 -2.36 -17.48 -12.11
N SER A 47 -3.62 -17.77 -11.82
CA SER A 47 -4.62 -16.83 -11.36
C SER A 47 -4.15 -16.34 -10.00
N GLU A 48 -3.19 -15.42 -9.99
CA GLU A 48 -2.88 -14.60 -8.83
C GLU A 48 -4.22 -14.05 -8.33
N THR A 49 -4.59 -14.46 -7.13
CA THR A 49 -5.82 -14.10 -6.40
C THR A 49 -5.75 -12.64 -5.96
N GLU A 50 -5.66 -11.73 -6.92
CA GLU A 50 -5.54 -10.29 -6.69
C GLU A 50 -6.90 -9.58 -6.49
N ASP A 51 -7.98 -10.34 -6.20
CA ASP A 51 -9.27 -9.81 -5.75
C ASP A 51 -10.12 -10.93 -5.08
N GLU A 52 -9.62 -11.54 -4.00
CA GLU A 52 -10.45 -12.39 -3.13
C GLU A 52 -11.37 -11.56 -2.19
N ASP A 53 -11.18 -10.23 -2.15
CA ASP A 53 -12.07 -9.27 -1.46
C ASP A 53 -13.28 -8.81 -2.34
N GLY A 54 -13.42 -9.36 -3.56
CA GLY A 54 -14.54 -9.09 -4.47
C GLY A 54 -15.83 -9.86 -4.17
N GLU A 55 -15.81 -10.79 -3.20
CA GLU A 55 -16.95 -11.68 -2.91
C GLU A 55 -18.15 -10.96 -2.27
N ALA A 56 -17.99 -9.69 -1.85
CA ALA A 56 -19.06 -8.89 -1.25
C ALA A 56 -20.17 -8.46 -2.24
N LEU A 57 -19.97 -8.62 -3.56
CA LEU A 57 -21.01 -8.44 -4.58
C LEU A 57 -21.88 -9.69 -4.72
N THR A 58 -22.49 -10.13 -3.62
CA THR A 58 -23.41 -11.27 -3.65
C THR A 58 -24.71 -10.89 -4.35
N ASP A 59 -25.27 -11.81 -5.17
CA ASP A 59 -26.58 -11.65 -5.82
C ASP A 59 -27.69 -11.24 -4.80
N VAL A 60 -27.54 -11.67 -3.55
CA VAL A 60 -28.44 -11.33 -2.45
C VAL A 60 -28.39 -9.85 -2.10
N LEU A 61 -27.19 -9.25 -2.03
CA LEU A 61 -27.00 -7.83 -1.78
C LEU A 61 -27.59 -7.00 -2.93
N ASP A 62 -27.34 -7.40 -4.18
CA ASP A 62 -27.88 -6.72 -5.36
C ASP A 62 -29.40 -6.68 -5.37
N VAL A 63 -30.07 -7.77 -5.02
CA VAL A 63 -31.53 -7.80 -4.87
C VAL A 63 -32.01 -6.84 -3.77
N GLN A 64 -31.27 -6.72 -2.66
CA GLN A 64 -31.61 -5.79 -1.59
C GLN A 64 -31.39 -4.32 -2.00
N ILE A 65 -30.32 -4.04 -2.76
CA ILE A 65 -30.06 -2.72 -3.33
C ILE A 65 -31.22 -2.31 -4.24
N MET A 66 -31.63 -3.18 -5.17
CA MET A 66 -32.73 -2.90 -6.10
C MET A 66 -34.07 -2.70 -5.38
N LYS A 67 -34.37 -3.51 -4.35
CA LYS A 67 -35.56 -3.31 -3.50
C LYS A 67 -35.54 -1.95 -2.81
N THR A 68 -34.39 -1.54 -2.29
CA THR A 68 -34.23 -0.27 -1.58
C THR A 68 -34.40 0.92 -2.54
N ILE A 69 -33.82 0.85 -3.74
CA ILE A 69 -34.01 1.86 -4.79
C ILE A 69 -35.50 2.00 -5.15
N ASN A 70 -36.22 0.90 -5.29
CA ASN A 70 -37.66 0.95 -5.59
C ASN A 70 -38.47 1.64 -4.48
N LYS A 71 -38.15 1.36 -3.20
CA LYS A 71 -38.78 2.05 -2.04
C LYS A 71 -38.49 3.55 -2.02
N ILE A 72 -37.28 3.97 -2.43
CA ILE A 72 -36.93 5.39 -2.58
C ILE A 72 -37.76 6.03 -3.70
N ARG A 73 -37.93 5.35 -4.83
CA ARG A 73 -38.72 5.86 -5.97
C ARG A 73 -40.22 5.95 -5.65
N SER A 74 -40.76 4.99 -4.89
CA SER A 74 -42.16 5.00 -4.42
C SER A 74 -42.39 5.95 -3.23
N LYS A 75 -41.33 6.49 -2.61
CA LYS A 75 -41.40 7.31 -1.39
C LYS A 75 -42.10 6.58 -0.24
N ASP A 76 -41.79 5.31 -0.04
CA ASP A 76 -42.35 4.56 1.08
C ASP A 76 -41.93 5.18 2.43
N PRO A 77 -42.83 5.32 3.42
CA PRO A 77 -42.49 5.93 4.71
C PRO A 77 -41.43 5.15 5.48
N GLU A 78 -41.34 3.85 5.17
CA GLU A 78 -40.41 2.90 5.78
C GLU A 78 -38.93 3.24 5.58
N ILE A 79 -38.53 3.87 4.47
CA ILE A 79 -37.11 4.23 4.22
C ILE A 79 -36.62 5.43 5.04
N TYR A 80 -37.54 6.16 5.69
CA TYR A 80 -37.21 7.34 6.48
C TYR A 80 -37.17 7.03 7.99
N GLU A 81 -37.55 5.82 8.40
CA GLU A 81 -37.44 5.35 9.77
C GLU A 81 -35.98 5.00 10.09
N LYS A 82 -35.37 5.73 11.03
CA LYS A 82 -33.95 5.55 11.42
C LYS A 82 -33.63 4.19 12.02
N GLU A 83 -34.64 3.50 12.53
CA GLU A 83 -34.50 2.20 13.21
C GLU A 83 -34.42 1.03 12.22
N LYS A 84 -34.73 1.24 10.94
CA LYS A 84 -34.77 0.16 9.94
C LYS A 84 -33.44 0.02 9.21
N ARG A 85 -32.88 -1.19 9.24
CA ARG A 85 -31.68 -1.58 8.49
C ARG A 85 -32.06 -2.37 7.25
N PHE A 86 -31.56 -1.94 6.09
CA PHE A 86 -31.88 -2.54 4.78
C PHE A 86 -30.80 -3.48 4.24
N PHE A 87 -29.59 -3.39 4.79
CA PHE A 87 -28.43 -4.20 4.42
C PHE A 87 -27.94 -5.00 5.65
N PRO A 88 -27.39 -6.21 5.45
CA PRO A 88 -26.79 -6.98 6.53
C PRO A 88 -25.62 -6.18 7.12
N ALA A 89 -25.46 -6.24 8.45
CA ALA A 89 -24.30 -5.67 9.10
C ALA A 89 -23.08 -6.51 8.72
N ASN A 90 -22.15 -5.91 7.98
CA ASN A 90 -20.86 -6.53 7.73
C ASN A 90 -20.00 -6.46 9.00
N GLU A 91 -19.00 -7.33 9.14
CA GLU A 91 -18.09 -7.36 10.31
C GLU A 91 -17.34 -6.04 10.55
N ASN A 92 -17.36 -5.11 9.58
CA ASN A 92 -16.79 -3.78 9.66
C ASN A 92 -17.77 -2.67 10.07
N ASP A 93 -19.06 -2.97 10.28
CA ASP A 93 -20.12 -1.98 10.56
C ASP A 93 -20.38 -1.74 12.06
N GLU A 94 -19.46 -2.14 12.94
CA GLU A 94 -19.55 -1.89 14.39
C GLU A 94 -19.32 -0.40 14.77
N GLU A 95 -18.99 0.50 13.84
CA GLU A 95 -18.61 1.89 14.15
C GLU A 95 -19.46 2.97 13.45
N SER A 96 -20.76 2.73 13.24
CA SER A 96 -21.69 3.82 12.89
C SER A 96 -23.02 3.74 13.65
N GLY A 97 -22.90 3.60 14.97
CA GLY A 97 -24.00 3.71 15.92
C GLY A 97 -23.50 4.39 17.17
N SER A 98 -23.25 5.71 17.10
CA SER A 98 -23.03 6.53 18.28
C SER A 98 -24.36 6.67 19.03
N ASP A 99 -24.63 5.71 19.90
CA ASP A 99 -25.44 5.92 21.09
C ASP A 99 -24.72 5.30 22.29
N SER A 100 -24.85 5.98 23.41
CA SER A 100 -23.89 6.00 24.51
C SER A 100 -24.14 4.88 25.52
N GLU A 101 -23.06 4.53 26.24
CA GLU A 101 -23.00 3.80 27.52
C GLU A 101 -22.92 2.26 27.49
N GLY A 102 -21.75 1.75 27.92
CA GLY A 102 -21.71 0.53 28.74
C GLY A 102 -20.67 -0.54 28.38
N THR A 103 -19.54 -0.50 29.09
CA THR A 103 -18.61 -1.61 29.41
C THR A 103 -17.55 -2.05 28.37
N PRO A 104 -16.27 -2.20 28.77
CA PRO A 104 -15.23 -2.75 27.91
C PRO A 104 -15.19 -4.28 28.02
N GLU A 105 -15.56 -4.99 26.96
CA GLU A 105 -15.25 -6.41 26.84
C GLU A 105 -13.87 -6.63 26.19
N PRO A 106 -13.07 -7.60 26.67
CA PRO A 106 -11.73 -7.82 26.17
C PRO A 106 -11.79 -8.58 24.84
N LYS A 107 -11.63 -7.86 23.72
CA LYS A 107 -11.43 -8.49 22.41
C LYS A 107 -10.11 -9.27 22.41
N ARG A 108 -10.22 -10.58 22.65
CA ARG A 108 -9.16 -11.57 22.41
C ARG A 108 -8.82 -11.54 20.93
N GLY A 109 -7.55 -11.34 20.60
CA GLY A 109 -7.01 -11.57 19.24
C GLY A 109 -6.81 -10.34 18.36
N ALA A 110 -6.90 -9.11 18.89
CA ALA A 110 -6.45 -7.94 18.13
C ALA A 110 -4.91 -7.98 18.01
N THR A 111 -4.39 -8.55 16.92
CA THR A 111 -3.03 -8.25 16.49
C THR A 111 -2.96 -6.73 16.34
N LYS A 112 -2.16 -6.07 17.19
CA LYS A 112 -2.02 -4.61 17.16
C LYS A 112 -1.69 -4.22 15.72
N LYS A 113 -2.47 -3.30 15.14
CA LYS A 113 -2.18 -2.74 13.81
C LYS A 113 -0.76 -2.16 13.90
N MET A 114 0.21 -2.82 13.27
CA MET A 114 1.59 -2.36 13.27
C MET A 114 1.79 -1.37 12.13
N THR A 115 2.40 -0.23 12.41
CA THR A 115 2.80 0.70 11.36
C THR A 115 4.17 0.31 10.81
N TYR A 116 4.52 0.78 9.60
CA TYR A 116 5.84 0.55 9.02
C TYR A 116 7.01 0.93 9.96
N LYS A 117 6.83 2.02 10.73
CA LYS A 117 7.81 2.44 11.74
C LYS A 117 7.98 1.41 12.88
N ASP A 118 6.92 0.68 13.21
CA ASP A 118 6.96 -0.34 14.26
C ASP A 118 7.69 -1.60 13.78
N LEU A 119 7.53 -1.99 12.51
CA LEU A 119 8.27 -3.10 11.90
C LEU A 119 9.79 -2.81 11.83
N VAL A 120 10.16 -1.60 11.40
CA VAL A 120 11.57 -1.18 11.37
C VAL A 120 12.16 -1.15 12.78
N ARG A 121 11.39 -0.66 13.77
CA ARG A 121 11.81 -0.68 15.18
C ARG A 121 12.00 -2.11 15.69
N GLU A 122 11.08 -3.02 15.38
CA GLU A 122 11.16 -4.43 15.75
C GLU A 122 12.38 -5.12 15.13
N GLN A 123 12.71 -4.83 13.88
CA GLN A 123 13.91 -5.37 13.23
C GLN A 123 15.20 -4.88 13.89
N ILE A 124 15.28 -3.61 14.29
CA ILE A 124 16.45 -3.04 14.98
C ILE A 124 16.57 -3.61 16.40
N LEU A 125 15.49 -3.61 17.18
CA LEU A 125 15.47 -4.19 18.54
C LEU A 125 15.69 -5.71 18.55
N GLY A 126 15.15 -6.41 17.55
CA GLY A 126 15.36 -7.84 17.36
C GLY A 126 16.79 -8.17 16.97
N ALA A 127 17.45 -7.30 16.18
CA ALA A 127 18.87 -7.43 15.88
C ALA A 127 19.74 -7.17 17.12
N GLU A 128 19.42 -6.15 17.91
CA GLU A 128 20.15 -5.82 19.14
C GLU A 128 20.04 -6.93 20.21
N THR A 129 18.86 -7.57 20.32
CA THR A 129 18.68 -8.72 21.24
C THR A 129 19.25 -10.04 20.72
N ALA A 130 19.45 -10.18 19.40
CA ALA A 130 20.16 -11.31 18.81
C ALA A 130 21.69 -11.16 18.90
N GLU A 131 22.20 -9.94 19.04
CA GLU A 131 23.64 -9.66 19.21
C GLU A 131 24.15 -9.85 20.66
N ASP A 132 23.26 -9.94 21.65
CA ASP A 132 23.63 -10.19 23.07
C ASP A 132 23.82 -11.69 23.43
N VAL A 133 23.82 -12.61 22.45
CA VAL A 133 24.12 -14.05 22.65
C VAL A 133 25.49 -14.47 22.09
N VAL A 134 26.34 -13.51 21.73
CA VAL A 134 27.73 -13.78 21.34
C VAL A 134 28.69 -12.94 22.17
N GLU A 135 28.78 -13.26 23.47
CA GLU A 135 30.02 -13.05 24.20
C GLU A 135 31.06 -14.10 23.77
N GLU A 136 32.26 -13.58 23.46
CA GLU A 136 33.55 -14.24 23.31
C GLU A 136 33.78 -15.16 22.09
N SER A 137 34.18 -14.51 21.00
CA SER A 137 35.37 -14.98 20.26
C SER A 137 36.18 -13.79 19.75
N ASP A 138 37.26 -13.49 20.46
CA ASP A 138 38.40 -12.71 19.96
C ASP A 138 38.80 -13.14 18.54
N SER A 139 38.89 -12.19 17.59
CA SER A 139 39.99 -12.14 16.61
C SER A 139 39.91 -10.85 15.76
N ASP A 140 40.82 -9.95 16.08
CA ASP A 140 41.64 -9.14 15.19
C ASP A 140 41.00 -8.14 14.21
N GLY A 141 41.48 -6.90 14.34
CA GLY A 141 41.06 -5.77 13.54
C GLY A 141 41.39 -5.88 12.05
N ASP A 142 40.46 -5.40 11.26
CA ASP A 142 40.60 -5.16 9.83
C ASP A 142 40.21 -3.69 9.57
N GLY A 143 41.22 -2.83 9.67
CA GLY A 143 41.14 -1.41 9.32
C GLY A 143 40.97 -1.23 7.82
N ARG A 144 39.75 -1.42 7.30
CA ARG A 144 39.44 -1.03 5.92
C ARG A 144 39.35 0.50 5.84
N PRO A 145 40.13 1.17 4.97
CA PRO A 145 40.00 2.61 4.81
C PRO A 145 38.61 2.90 4.24
N ARG A 146 37.85 3.74 4.96
CA ARG A 146 36.60 4.31 4.47
C ARG A 146 36.89 5.00 3.14
N ALA A 147 36.32 4.50 2.05
CA ALA A 147 36.45 5.14 0.75
C ALA A 147 35.79 6.53 0.85
N ALA A 148 36.59 7.58 0.68
CA ALA A 148 36.11 8.96 0.73
C ALA A 148 35.02 9.15 -0.32
N LEU A 149 33.81 9.45 0.15
CA LEU A 149 32.70 9.85 -0.72
C LEU A 149 33.02 11.25 -1.25
N ALA A 150 32.68 11.49 -2.52
CA ALA A 150 33.03 12.71 -3.27
C ALA A 150 32.37 14.02 -2.73
N TYR A 151 31.80 13.99 -1.53
CA TYR A 151 31.08 15.09 -0.89
C TYR A 151 31.77 15.62 0.38
N ASP A 152 32.86 15.00 0.84
CA ASP A 152 33.56 15.37 2.08
C ASP A 152 34.62 16.48 1.89
N ALA A 153 34.54 17.26 0.81
CA ALA A 153 35.43 18.40 0.59
C ALA A 153 34.63 19.71 0.48
N GLU A 154 34.39 20.35 1.64
CA GLU A 154 34.21 21.80 1.78
C GLU A 154 35.00 22.31 2.99
#